data_AF-X0B9R5-F1
#
_entry.id   AF-X0B9R5-F1
#
_cell.length_a   1.000
_cell.length_b   1.000
_cell.length_c   1.000
_cell.angle_alpha   90.00
_cell.angle_beta   90.00
_cell.angle_gamma   90.00
#
_symmetry.space_group_name_H-M   'P 1'
#
loop_
_entity.id
_entity.type
_entity.pdbx_description
1 polymer ?
#
loop_
_entity_poly.entity_id
_entity_poly.type
_entity_poly.pdbx_seq_one_letter_code
_entity_poly.pdbx_strand_id
1 'polypeptide(L)'
;MPCFNCEKRGLSCLVSPMSSGRCDSCIKADYSCDSEGFSVAAARKVAKEQRRLEEAEAKVEGEFMLLQAESTRIHNEMNAKLAQITRLRRQRRQVESKGLDMLRRGLNTIDELEQAEKDENAAFEQAISEGTFHDWSAIVEQSEWDSLGLGQFIDPPFVVGGSSSGVAEHG
;
A
#
# COMPACT_ATOMS: atom_id res chain seq x y z
N MET A 1 17.31 -40.88 -25.18
CA MET A 1 16.03 -40.17 -25.09
C MET A 1 15.24 -40.52 -26.34
N PRO A 2 13.97 -40.98 -26.25
CA PRO A 2 13.17 -41.23 -27.45
C PRO A 2 12.92 -39.91 -28.19
N CYS A 3 12.83 -39.96 -29.51
CA CYS A 3 12.43 -38.81 -30.33
C CYS A 3 10.96 -38.47 -30.10
N PHE A 4 10.56 -37.22 -30.34
CA PHE A 4 9.21 -36.73 -30.08
C PHE A 4 8.12 -37.59 -30.72
N ASN A 5 8.36 -38.08 -31.94
CA ASN A 5 7.39 -38.91 -32.65
C ASN A 5 7.26 -40.33 -32.04
N CYS A 6 8.36 -40.92 -31.58
CA CYS A 6 8.31 -42.22 -30.91
C CYS A 6 7.67 -42.12 -29.53
N GLU A 7 7.96 -41.05 -28.79
CA GLU A 7 7.34 -40.78 -27.48
C GLU A 7 5.82 -40.61 -27.62
N LYS A 8 5.36 -39.77 -28.56
CA LYS A 8 3.94 -39.52 -28.81
C LYS A 8 3.16 -40.78 -29.21
N ARG A 9 3.81 -41.71 -29.92
CA ARG A 9 3.18 -42.94 -30.43
C ARG A 9 3.45 -44.17 -29.57
N GLY A 10 4.19 -44.05 -28.48
CA GLY A 10 4.59 -45.18 -27.63
C GLY A 10 5.46 -46.22 -28.36
N LEU A 11 6.27 -45.78 -29.33
CA LEU A 11 7.12 -46.65 -30.15
C LEU A 11 8.53 -46.76 -29.57
N SER A 12 9.18 -47.91 -29.80
CA SER A 12 10.59 -48.12 -29.43
C SER A 12 11.52 -47.25 -30.28
N CYS A 13 12.19 -46.28 -29.65
CA CYS A 13 13.09 -45.37 -30.33
C CYS A 13 14.54 -45.87 -30.25
N LEU A 14 14.97 -46.63 -31.26
CA LEU A 14 16.33 -47.15 -31.36
C LEU A 14 17.08 -46.39 -32.47
N VAL A 15 18.20 -45.76 -32.11
CA VAL A 15 19.10 -45.09 -33.06
C VAL A 15 20.35 -45.95 -33.20
N SER A 16 20.67 -46.34 -34.43
CA SER A 16 21.91 -47.05 -34.71
C SER A 16 23.08 -46.06 -34.70
N PRO A 17 24.23 -46.38 -34.07
CA PRO A 17 25.41 -45.53 -34.12
C PRO A 17 26.01 -45.38 -35.52
N MET A 18 25.56 -46.18 -36.50
CA MET A 18 25.97 -46.12 -37.91
C MET A 18 24.94 -45.43 -38.82
N SER A 19 23.77 -45.02 -38.31
CA SER A 19 22.72 -44.40 -39.12
C SER A 19 22.82 -42.86 -39.13
N SER A 20 22.07 -42.23 -40.05
CA SER A 20 22.05 -40.80 -40.34
C SER A 20 21.40 -39.90 -39.27
N GLY A 21 21.51 -40.27 -37.99
CA GLY A 21 20.93 -39.51 -36.86
C GLY A 21 19.41 -39.73 -36.65
N ARG A 22 18.76 -40.58 -37.47
CA ARG A 22 17.33 -40.95 -37.33
C ARG A 22 17.18 -42.32 -36.66
N CYS A 23 16.13 -42.47 -35.84
CA CYS A 23 15.74 -43.76 -35.26
C CYS A 23 15.03 -44.68 -36.26
N ASP A 24 15.10 -45.99 -36.04
CA ASP A 24 14.57 -47.01 -36.94
C ASP A 24 13.07 -46.85 -37.23
N SER A 25 12.28 -46.50 -36.21
CA SER A 25 10.83 -46.28 -36.38
C SER A 25 10.52 -45.08 -37.26
N CYS A 26 11.30 -43.99 -37.16
CA CYS A 26 11.09 -42.79 -37.98
C CYS A 26 11.63 -42.94 -39.40
N ILE A 27 12.68 -43.77 -39.60
CA ILE A 27 13.13 -44.16 -40.94
C ILE A 27 12.03 -44.97 -41.64
N LYS A 28 11.49 -45.99 -40.95
CA LYS A 28 10.43 -46.85 -41.50
C LYS A 28 9.12 -46.12 -41.79
N ALA A 29 8.77 -45.16 -40.94
CA ALA A 29 7.56 -44.35 -41.11
C ALA A 29 7.74 -43.15 -42.07
N ASP A 30 8.97 -42.94 -42.57
CA ASP A 30 9.39 -41.74 -43.29
C ASP A 30 8.94 -40.42 -42.64
N TYR A 31 9.17 -40.31 -41.33
CA TYR A 31 8.87 -39.11 -40.53
C TYR A 31 10.16 -38.40 -40.10
N SER A 32 10.11 -37.09 -39.90
CA SER A 32 11.20 -36.34 -39.30
C SER A 32 11.56 -36.91 -37.93
N CYS A 33 12.86 -37.13 -37.69
CA CYS A 33 13.35 -37.70 -36.45
C CYS A 33 14.26 -36.70 -35.74
N ASP A 34 13.92 -36.36 -34.51
CA ASP A 34 14.67 -35.49 -33.60
C ASP A 34 15.46 -36.32 -32.56
N SER A 35 15.76 -37.59 -32.87
CA SER A 35 16.45 -38.50 -31.95
C SER A 35 17.87 -38.07 -31.57
N GLU A 36 18.51 -37.20 -32.37
CA GLU A 36 19.82 -36.63 -32.08
C GLU A 36 19.79 -35.52 -31.01
N GLY A 37 18.62 -35.07 -30.58
CA GLY A 37 18.47 -34.00 -29.59
C GLY A 37 19.06 -32.66 -30.05
N PHE A 38 19.23 -31.71 -29.12
CA PHE A 38 19.94 -30.47 -29.41
C PHE A 38 21.44 -30.76 -29.60
N SER A 39 22.03 -30.25 -30.67
CA SER A 39 23.50 -30.32 -30.82
C SER A 39 24.19 -29.66 -29.63
N VAL A 40 25.33 -30.23 -29.20
CA VAL A 40 26.14 -29.66 -28.10
C VAL A 40 26.53 -28.20 -28.39
N ALA A 41 26.73 -27.85 -29.66
CA ALA A 41 27.00 -26.47 -30.08
C ALA A 41 25.80 -25.54 -29.88
N ALA A 42 24.57 -26.00 -30.18
CA ALA A 42 23.35 -25.24 -29.92
C ALA A 42 23.10 -25.05 -28.42
N ALA A 43 23.27 -26.11 -27.62
CA ALA A 43 23.15 -26.02 -26.16
C ALA A 43 24.16 -25.03 -25.54
N ARG A 44 25.41 -25.03 -26.01
CA ARG A 44 26.44 -24.05 -25.58
C ARG A 44 26.08 -22.61 -25.94
N LYS A 45 25.49 -22.38 -27.12
CA LYS A 45 25.03 -21.03 -27.51
C LYS A 45 23.92 -20.54 -26.60
N VAL A 46 22.94 -21.39 -26.31
CA VAL A 46 21.83 -21.06 -25.39
C VAL A 46 22.37 -20.75 -23.99
N ALA A 47 23.24 -21.60 -23.43
CA ALA A 47 23.82 -21.38 -22.10
C ALA A 47 24.63 -20.07 -22.03
N LYS A 48 25.39 -19.73 -23.08
CA LYS A 48 26.12 -18.46 -23.15
C LYS A 48 25.17 -17.26 -23.16
N GLU A 49 24.09 -17.35 -23.92
CA GLU A 49 23.12 -16.27 -24.01
C GLU A 49 22.30 -16.11 -22.73
N GLN A 50 21.91 -17.22 -22.08
CA GLN A 50 21.29 -17.20 -20.75
C GLN A 50 22.18 -16.48 -19.75
N ARG A 51 23.45 -16.85 -19.66
CA ARG A 51 24.39 -16.18 -18.76
C ARG A 51 24.52 -14.68 -19.08
N ARG A 52 24.58 -14.30 -20.36
CA ARG A 52 24.63 -12.89 -20.78
C ARG A 52 23.38 -12.12 -20.33
N LEU A 53 22.22 -12.75 -20.41
CA LEU A 53 20.94 -12.16 -19.98
C LEU A 53 20.87 -12.05 -18.47
N GLU A 54 21.25 -13.08 -17.72
CA GLU A 54 21.30 -13.08 -16.25
C GLU A 54 22.22 -11.97 -15.72
N GLU A 55 23.40 -11.79 -16.32
CA GLU A 55 24.32 -10.70 -15.95
C GLU A 55 23.73 -9.30 -16.25
N ALA A 56 22.96 -9.17 -17.34
CA ALA A 56 22.28 -7.92 -17.68
C ALA A 56 21.08 -7.64 -16.76
N GLU A 57 20.30 -8.67 -16.43
CA GLU A 57 19.17 -8.60 -15.49
C GLU A 57 19.66 -8.16 -14.11
N ALA A 58 20.68 -8.82 -13.56
CA ALA A 58 21.24 -8.48 -12.26
C ALA A 58 21.75 -7.02 -12.20
N LYS A 59 22.29 -6.51 -13.30
CA LYS A 59 22.71 -5.09 -13.40
C LYS A 59 21.50 -4.15 -13.34
N VAL A 60 20.46 -4.43 -14.13
CA VAL A 60 19.24 -3.61 -14.18
C VAL A 60 18.50 -3.66 -12.84
N GLU A 61 18.42 -4.83 -12.20
CA GLU A 61 17.85 -4.99 -10.86
C GLU A 61 18.62 -4.16 -9.82
N GLY A 62 19.95 -4.17 -9.87
CA GLY A 62 20.78 -3.34 -9.00
C GLY A 62 20.49 -1.84 -9.18
N GLU A 63 20.42 -1.36 -10.43
CA GLU A 63 20.06 0.03 -10.73
C GLU A 63 18.64 0.38 -10.26
N PHE A 64 17.68 -0.54 -10.46
CA PHE A 64 16.31 -0.38 -10.00
C PHE A 64 16.22 -0.26 -8.47
N MET A 65 16.93 -1.10 -7.73
CA MET A 65 16.94 -1.06 -6.26
C MET A 65 17.47 0.28 -5.72
N LEU A 66 18.50 0.85 -6.37
CA LEU A 66 19.02 2.18 -6.02
C LEU A 66 17.98 3.28 -6.28
N LEU A 67 17.33 3.24 -7.44
CA LEU A 67 16.27 4.19 -7.78
C LEU A 67 15.08 4.07 -6.84
N GLN A 68 14.72 2.86 -6.43
CA GLN A 68 13.64 2.63 -5.48
C GLN A 68 13.98 3.19 -4.10
N ALA A 69 15.20 2.97 -3.60
CA ALA A 69 15.66 3.53 -2.33
C ALA A 69 15.63 5.07 -2.33
N GLU A 70 16.11 5.69 -3.41
CA GLU A 70 16.08 7.14 -3.56
C GLU A 70 14.65 7.68 -3.68
N SER A 71 13.78 6.98 -4.42
CA SER A 71 12.36 7.30 -4.50
C SER A 71 11.72 7.29 -3.11
N THR A 72 11.93 6.24 -2.31
CA THR A 72 11.41 6.16 -0.94
C THR A 72 11.94 7.32 -0.07
N ARG A 73 13.22 7.67 -0.20
CA ARG A 73 13.81 8.81 0.52
C ARG A 73 13.10 10.13 0.17
N ILE A 74 12.90 10.39 -1.12
CA ILE A 74 12.21 11.58 -1.62
C ILE A 74 10.75 11.63 -1.13
N HIS A 75 10.03 10.50 -1.16
CA HIS A 75 8.66 10.43 -0.65
C HIS A 75 8.58 10.78 0.84
N ASN A 76 9.51 10.26 1.65
CA ASN A 76 9.56 10.58 3.08
C ASN A 76 9.84 12.07 3.32
N GLU A 77 10.77 12.64 2.56
CA GLU A 77 11.09 14.07 2.64
C GLU A 77 9.88 14.94 2.23
N MET A 78 9.20 14.58 1.14
CA MET A 78 7.97 15.23 0.69
C MET A 78 6.89 15.20 1.78
N ASN A 79 6.66 14.05 2.39
CA ASN A 79 5.68 13.89 3.47
C ASN A 79 6.04 14.75 4.69
N ALA A 80 7.32 14.84 5.05
CA ALA A 80 7.77 15.73 6.12
C ALA A 80 7.50 17.21 5.80
N LYS A 81 7.71 17.65 4.55
CA LYS A 81 7.39 19.02 4.12
C LYS A 81 5.88 19.29 4.12
N LEU A 82 5.06 18.33 3.71
CA LEU A 82 3.60 18.43 3.78
C LEU A 82 3.11 18.56 5.23
N ALA A 83 3.68 17.80 6.16
CA ALA A 83 3.38 17.94 7.58
C ALA A 83 3.75 19.32 8.12
N GLN A 84 4.92 19.86 7.74
CA GLN A 84 5.36 21.21 8.09
C GLN A 84 4.38 22.28 7.58
N ILE A 85 4.00 22.21 6.30
CA ILE A 85 3.03 23.13 5.68
C ILE A 85 1.69 23.07 6.43
N THR A 86 1.21 21.87 6.75
CA THR A 86 -0.06 21.68 7.46
C THR A 86 -0.02 22.33 8.85
N ARG A 87 1.09 22.16 9.59
CA ARG A 87 1.31 22.80 10.89
C ARG A 87 1.30 24.32 10.77
N LEU A 88 2.04 24.87 9.81
CA LEU A 88 2.12 26.32 9.59
C LEU A 88 0.75 26.91 9.21
N ARG A 89 -0.03 26.22 8.37
CA ARG A 89 -1.40 26.64 8.03
C ARG A 89 -2.31 26.65 9.26
N ARG A 90 -2.20 25.65 10.13
CA ARG A 90 -2.96 25.61 11.40
C ARG A 90 -2.55 26.77 12.31
N GLN A 91 -1.26 26.99 12.51
CA GLN A 91 -0.75 28.10 13.32
C GLN A 91 -1.22 29.46 12.78
N ARG A 92 -1.14 29.67 11.46
CA ARG A 92 -1.63 30.90 10.82
C ARG A 92 -3.11 31.15 11.11
N ARG A 93 -3.96 30.14 10.91
CA ARG A 93 -5.40 30.24 11.21
C ARG A 93 -5.67 30.53 12.69
N GLN A 94 -4.90 29.91 13.58
CA GLN A 94 -5.04 30.14 15.02
C GLN A 94 -4.68 31.58 15.39
N VAL A 95 -3.58 32.11 14.86
CA VAL A 95 -3.17 33.51 15.08
C VAL A 95 -4.20 34.48 14.51
N GLU A 96 -4.72 34.20 13.32
CA GLU A 96 -5.78 35.01 12.70
C GLU A 96 -7.05 35.02 13.55
N SER A 97 -7.53 33.85 13.96
CA SER A 97 -8.72 33.71 14.80
C SER A 97 -8.56 34.39 16.16
N LYS A 98 -7.46 34.09 16.89
CA LYS A 98 -7.21 34.69 18.20
C LYS A 98 -6.98 36.20 18.11
N GLY A 99 -6.26 36.67 17.08
CA GLY A 99 -6.04 38.09 16.85
C GLY A 99 -7.34 38.85 16.58
N LEU A 100 -8.25 38.29 15.78
CA LEU A 100 -9.58 38.87 15.56
C LEU A 100 -10.41 38.89 16.84
N ASP A 101 -10.32 37.85 17.68
CA ASP A 101 -11.08 37.80 18.94
C ASP A 101 -10.54 38.81 19.97
N MET A 102 -9.22 38.93 20.09
CA MET A 102 -8.57 39.98 20.88
C MET A 102 -9.06 41.37 20.46
N LEU A 103 -9.11 41.66 19.16
CA LEU A 103 -9.63 42.94 18.65
C LEU A 103 -11.10 43.17 18.98
N ARG A 104 -11.94 42.13 18.91
CA ARG A 104 -13.38 42.21 19.25
C ARG A 104 -13.60 42.46 20.73
N ARG A 105 -12.80 41.84 21.60
CA ARG A 105 -12.90 41.94 23.06
C ARG A 105 -12.11 43.11 23.65
N GLY A 106 -11.30 43.79 22.84
CA GLY A 106 -10.44 44.89 23.30
C GLY A 106 -9.26 44.43 24.15
N LEU A 107 -8.82 43.17 23.99
CA LEU A 107 -7.70 42.59 24.72
C LEU A 107 -6.39 42.86 23.97
N ASN A 108 -5.32 43.12 24.72
CA ASN A 108 -4.02 43.51 24.14
C ASN A 108 -3.02 42.35 24.13
N THR A 109 -3.24 41.33 24.94
CA THR A 109 -2.33 40.17 25.03
C THR A 109 -3.05 38.84 24.83
N ILE A 110 -2.28 37.84 24.39
CA ILE A 110 -2.80 36.48 24.20
C ILE A 110 -3.19 35.82 25.53
N ASP A 111 -2.47 36.17 26.61
CA ASP A 111 -2.71 35.63 27.96
C ASP A 111 -4.03 36.14 28.52
N GLU A 112 -4.38 37.41 28.28
CA GLU A 112 -5.70 37.97 28.60
C GLU A 112 -6.82 37.22 27.88
N LEU A 113 -6.63 36.92 26.58
CA LEU A 113 -7.62 36.15 25.83
C LEU A 113 -7.76 34.73 26.37
N GLU A 114 -6.64 34.05 26.67
CA GLU A 114 -6.68 32.70 27.24
C GLU A 114 -7.32 32.65 28.63
N GLN A 115 -7.15 33.70 29.44
CA GLN A 115 -7.84 33.79 30.72
C GLN A 115 -9.36 33.97 30.53
N ALA A 116 -9.77 34.86 29.62
CA ALA A 116 -11.18 35.05 29.29
C ALA A 116 -11.84 33.77 28.74
N GLU A 117 -11.16 33.04 27.85
CA GLU A 117 -11.62 31.74 27.34
C GLU A 117 -11.74 30.70 28.45
N LYS A 118 -10.81 30.67 29.42
CA LYS A 118 -10.87 29.74 30.57
C LYS A 118 -12.03 30.08 31.50
N ASP A 119 -12.24 31.35 31.79
CA ASP A 119 -13.33 31.80 32.65
C ASP A 119 -14.70 31.48 32.01
N GLU A 120 -14.82 31.67 30.69
CA GLU A 120 -16.00 31.28 29.91
C GLU A 120 -16.23 29.78 29.87
N ASN A 121 -15.18 28.99 29.62
CA ASN A 121 -15.28 27.53 29.61
C ASN A 121 -15.63 26.97 31.00
N ALA A 122 -15.05 27.52 32.07
CA ALA A 122 -15.39 27.13 33.44
C ALA A 122 -16.85 27.46 33.78
N ALA A 123 -17.34 28.64 33.38
CA ALA A 123 -18.74 29.01 33.54
C ALA A 123 -19.68 28.10 32.72
N PHE A 124 -19.27 27.72 31.50
CA PHE A 124 -20.02 26.81 30.64
C PHE A 124 -20.06 25.39 31.20
N GLU A 125 -18.93 24.84 31.63
CA GLU A 125 -18.84 23.54 32.31
C GLU A 125 -19.69 23.51 33.59
N GLN A 126 -19.65 24.60 34.37
CA GLN A 126 -20.49 24.75 35.55
C GLN A 126 -21.99 24.72 35.17
N ALA A 127 -22.40 25.47 34.15
CA ALA A 127 -23.80 25.47 33.67
C ALA A 127 -24.26 24.12 33.10
N ILE A 128 -23.36 23.35 32.47
CA ILE A 128 -23.64 21.96 32.07
C ILE A 128 -23.84 21.08 33.31
N SER A 129 -22.92 21.17 34.29
CA SER A 129 -22.97 20.35 35.50
C SER A 129 -24.20 20.65 36.37
N GLU A 130 -24.65 21.90 36.37
CA GLU A 130 -25.87 22.36 37.05
C GLU A 130 -27.15 22.01 36.27
N GLY A 131 -27.03 21.32 35.12
CA GLY A 131 -28.15 20.86 34.31
C GLY A 131 -28.96 21.98 33.64
N THR A 132 -28.39 23.19 33.58
CA THR A 132 -29.03 24.38 33.02
C THR A 132 -28.79 24.51 31.51
N PHE A 133 -27.85 23.73 30.98
CA PHE A 133 -27.61 23.58 29.53
C PHE A 133 -28.44 22.41 28.98
N HIS A 134 -29.45 22.71 28.16
CA HIS A 134 -30.17 21.68 27.40
C HIS A 134 -29.35 21.26 26.18
N ASP A 135 -29.00 19.98 26.12
CA ASP A 135 -28.34 19.38 24.97
C ASP A 135 -29.26 19.40 23.75
N TRP A 136 -29.02 20.33 22.83
CA TRP A 136 -29.73 20.39 21.55
C TRP A 136 -29.33 19.26 20.59
N SER A 137 -28.25 18.52 20.86
CA SER A 137 -27.86 17.32 20.09
C SER A 137 -28.90 16.21 20.23
N ALA A 138 -29.48 16.04 21.44
CA ALA A 138 -30.53 15.07 21.70
C ALA A 138 -31.85 15.38 20.96
N ILE A 139 -32.07 16.61 20.51
CA ILE A 139 -33.24 17.00 19.69
C ILE A 139 -33.00 16.70 18.20
N VAL A 140 -31.74 16.59 17.77
CA VAL A 140 -31.33 16.28 16.38
C VAL A 140 -31.17 14.76 16.16
N GLU A 141 -31.58 13.92 17.11
CA GLU A 141 -31.24 12.48 17.07
C GLU A 141 -32.27 11.58 16.39
N GLN A 142 -33.25 12.07 15.60
CA GLN A 142 -34.23 11.10 15.06
C GLN A 142 -34.92 11.26 13.70
N SER A 143 -34.65 12.21 12.80
CA SER A 143 -35.44 12.17 11.54
C SER A 143 -34.93 12.76 10.23
N GLU A 144 -33.90 13.60 10.17
CA GLU A 144 -33.66 14.33 8.91
C GLU A 144 -32.45 13.83 8.10
N TRP A 145 -31.39 13.32 8.73
CA TRP A 145 -30.16 12.93 8.02
C TRP A 145 -30.18 11.50 7.46
N ASP A 146 -30.87 10.58 8.14
CA ASP A 146 -31.08 9.19 7.65
C ASP A 146 -31.97 9.16 6.42
N SER A 147 -32.92 10.09 6.30
CA SER A 147 -33.81 10.20 5.13
C SER A 147 -33.09 10.70 3.87
N LEU A 148 -31.91 11.30 4.02
CA LEU A 148 -31.09 11.80 2.91
C LEU A 148 -29.94 10.83 2.51
N GLY A 149 -29.81 9.68 3.16
CA GLY A 149 -28.80 8.66 2.84
C GLY A 149 -27.35 9.09 3.13
N LEU A 150 -27.14 10.12 3.96
CA LEU A 150 -25.83 10.68 4.27
C LEU A 150 -25.17 10.09 5.53
N GLY A 151 -25.84 9.16 6.22
CA GLY A 151 -25.33 8.52 7.44
C GLY A 151 -24.02 7.74 7.26
N GLN A 152 -23.58 7.50 6.02
CA GLN A 152 -22.34 6.77 5.72
C GLN A 152 -21.10 7.67 5.56
N PHE A 153 -21.24 8.99 5.68
CA PHE A 153 -20.13 9.96 5.53
C PHE A 153 -19.72 10.64 6.84
N ILE A 154 -20.39 10.32 7.96
CA ILE A 154 -20.09 10.89 9.27
C ILE A 154 -19.39 9.79 10.08
N ASP A 155 -18.06 9.80 10.13
CA ASP A 155 -17.34 9.07 11.16
C ASP A 155 -17.70 9.68 12.52
N PRO A 156 -18.19 8.89 13.50
CA PRO A 156 -18.52 9.41 14.81
C PRO A 156 -17.26 9.99 15.47
N PRO A 157 -17.35 11.11 16.21
CA PRO A 157 -16.19 11.67 16.88
C PRO A 157 -15.73 10.70 17.99
N PHE A 158 -14.57 10.10 17.77
CA PHE A 158 -13.59 9.64 18.77
C PHE A 158 -14.16 9.36 20.16
N VAL A 159 -14.68 8.15 20.39
CA VAL A 159 -14.97 7.64 21.74
C VAL A 159 -13.64 7.29 22.41
N VAL A 160 -13.18 8.18 23.28
CA VAL A 160 -12.10 7.88 24.25
C VAL A 160 -12.69 7.01 25.35
N GLY A 161 -12.18 5.79 25.46
CA GLY A 161 -12.05 5.08 26.73
C GLY A 161 -13.20 4.15 27.13
N GLY A 162 -12.91 2.85 27.13
CA GLY A 162 -13.71 1.83 27.79
C GLY A 162 -13.06 0.46 27.70
N SER A 163 -12.26 0.11 28.73
CA SER A 163 -11.57 -1.16 28.92
C SER A 163 -12.38 -2.42 28.59
N SER A 164 -11.73 -3.40 27.96
CA SER A 164 -12.09 -4.81 28.16
C SER A 164 -10.84 -5.69 28.11
N SER A 165 -10.54 -6.30 29.25
CA SER A 165 -9.50 -7.30 29.46
C SER A 165 -9.94 -8.62 28.85
N GLY A 166 -9.34 -9.03 27.74
CA GLY A 166 -9.50 -10.37 27.17
C GLY A 166 -8.26 -11.22 27.44
N VAL A 167 -8.35 -12.14 28.40
CA VAL A 167 -7.45 -13.30 28.47
C VAL A 167 -8.32 -14.53 28.24
N ALA A 168 -8.13 -15.17 27.10
CA ALA A 168 -8.61 -16.51 26.80
C ALA A 168 -7.46 -17.27 26.14
N GLU A 169 -6.87 -18.21 26.87
CA GLU A 169 -6.07 -19.29 26.28
C GLU A 169 -6.69 -20.62 26.72
N HIS A 170 -7.30 -21.29 25.75
CA HIS A 170 -7.54 -22.73 25.77
C HIS A 170 -6.60 -23.34 24.72
N GLY A 171 -5.72 -24.22 25.18
CA GLY A 171 -4.86 -25.12 24.42
C GLY A 171 -4.44 -26.26 25.32
#